data_AF-A0A2V8EDY7-F1
#
_entry.id   AF-A0A2V8EDY7-F1
#
_cell.length_a   1.000
_cell.length_b   1.000
_cell.length_c   1.000
_cell.angle_alpha   90.00
_cell.angle_beta   90.00
_cell.angle_gamma   90.00
#
_symmetry.space_group_name_H-M   'P 1'
#
loop_
_entity.id
_entity.type
_entity.pdbx_description
1 polymer ?
#
loop_
_entity_poly.entity_id
_entity_poly.type
_entity_poly.pdbx_seq_one_letter_code
_entity_poly.pdbx_strand_id
1 'polypeptide(L)' 'MLGYLSEDAMSLVRLLGFTTLGCGCVVGRYREVATNREITYVEEKGKTCSSHGHRRNHTIAAERPASSSPLGFTLASKAS' A
#
# COMPACT_ATOMS: atom_id res chain seq x y z
N MET A 1 2.55 -3.13 -40.64
CA MET A 1 2.57 -4.12 -39.55
C MET A 1 2.39 -3.33 -38.26
N LEU A 2 1.24 -3.53 -37.61
CA LEU A 2 0.65 -2.71 -36.56
C LEU A 2 1.53 -2.58 -35.30
N GLY A 3 1.58 -1.39 -34.73
CA GLY A 3 2.26 -1.15 -33.45
C GLY A 3 2.00 0.23 -32.84
N TYR A 4 0.78 0.76 -32.94
CA TYR A 4 0.35 1.96 -32.20
C TYR A 4 0.11 1.67 -30.70
N LEU A 5 0.93 0.83 -30.07
CA LEU A 5 0.97 0.71 -28.60
C LEU A 5 1.93 1.83 -28.14
N SER A 6 1.52 2.92 -27.49
CA SER A 6 0.35 3.11 -26.67
C SER A 6 0.20 4.61 -26.42
N GLU A 7 -0.70 5.28 -27.14
CA GLU A 7 -1.01 6.70 -26.88
C GLU A 7 -1.93 6.88 -25.64
N ASP A 8 -2.36 5.79 -24.98
CA ASP A 8 -3.26 5.82 -23.82
C ASP A 8 -2.89 4.77 -22.75
N ALA A 9 -1.65 4.79 -22.25
CA ALA A 9 -1.25 3.96 -21.09
C ALA A 9 -1.62 4.61 -19.74
N MET A 10 -2.63 5.49 -19.71
CA MET A 10 -3.07 6.09 -18.45
C MET A 10 -3.94 5.09 -17.71
N SER A 11 -3.45 4.58 -16.58
CA SER A 11 -4.23 3.67 -15.74
C SER A 11 -5.26 4.43 -14.92
N LEU A 12 -6.52 3.99 -14.99
CA LEU A 12 -7.56 4.50 -14.09
C LEU A 12 -7.29 4.01 -12.67
N VAL A 13 -7.13 4.96 -11.74
CA VAL A 13 -6.85 4.71 -10.34
C VAL A 13 -7.95 5.24 -9.44
N ARG A 14 -8.22 4.54 -8.35
CA ARG A 14 -9.06 5.01 -7.26
C ARG A 14 -8.19 5.29 -6.04
N LEU A 15 -8.15 6.54 -5.59
CA LEU A 15 -7.52 6.90 -4.33
C LEU A 15 -8.27 6.25 -3.16
N LEU A 16 -7.53 5.61 -2.26
CA LEU A 16 -8.05 4.93 -1.07
C LEU A 16 -7.83 5.75 0.19
N GLY A 17 -6.78 6.57 0.23
CA GLY A 17 -6.52 7.47 1.34
C GLY A 17 -5.04 7.79 1.51
N PHE A 18 -4.76 8.55 2.56
CA PHE A 18 -3.42 8.97 2.94
C PHE A 18 -3.17 8.67 4.42
N THR A 19 -1.91 8.47 4.79
CA THR A 19 -1.51 8.28 6.19
C THR A 19 -0.12 8.85 6.39
N THR A 20 0.14 9.42 7.57
CA THR A 20 1.48 9.90 7.93
C THR A 20 2.20 8.83 8.75
N LEU A 21 3.42 8.47 8.35
CA LEU A 21 4.28 7.56 9.07
C LEU A 21 4.92 8.25 10.28
N GLY A 22 5.39 7.48 11.28
CA GLY A 22 6.09 8.01 12.46
C GLY A 22 7.37 8.81 12.14
N CYS A 23 7.96 8.61 10.95
CA CYS A 23 9.10 9.40 10.47
C CYS A 23 8.71 10.73 9.78
N GLY A 24 7.42 11.05 9.71
CA GLY A 24 6.89 12.28 9.10
C GLY A 24 6.65 12.21 7.59
N CYS A 25 6.84 11.05 6.94
CA CYS A 25 6.48 10.88 5.53
C CYS A 25 4.98 10.69 5.37
N VAL A 26 4.40 11.32 4.35
CA VAL A 26 3.01 11.08 3.93
C VAL A 26 3.02 9.96 2.89
N VAL A 27 2.22 8.93 3.14
CA VAL A 27 2.01 7.82 2.19
C VAL A 27 0.59 7.87 1.64
N GLY A 28 0.47 7.72 0.33
CA GLY A 28 -0.80 7.58 -0.37
C GLY A 28 -1.07 6.12 -0.72
N ARG A 29 -2.35 5.76 -0.80
CA ARG A 29 -2.80 4.45 -1.29
C ARG A 29 -3.77 4.64 -2.44
N TYR A 30 -3.54 3.91 -3.52
CA TYR A 30 -4.48 3.85 -4.64
C TYR A 30 -4.69 2.41 -5.08
N ARG A 31 -5.83 2.17 -5.73
CA ARG A 31 -6.14 0.91 -6.39
C ARG A 31 -6.23 1.14 -7.89
N GLU A 32 -5.45 0.39 -8.64
CA GLU A 32 -5.59 0.29 -10.09
C GLU A 32 -6.91 -0.44 -10.42
N VAL A 33 -7.77 0.16 -11.22
CA VAL A 33 -9.12 -0.38 -11.43
C VAL A 33 -9.11 -1.59 -12.37
N ALA A 34 -8.24 -1.58 -13.39
CA ALA A 34 -8.12 -2.67 -14.34
C ALA A 34 -7.55 -3.97 -13.73
N THR A 35 -6.57 -3.83 -12.83
CA THR A 35 -5.85 -4.97 -12.22
C THR A 35 -6.34 -5.29 -10.80
N ASN A 36 -7.19 -4.44 -10.23
CA ASN A 36 -7.58 -4.43 -8.82
C ASN A 36 -6.39 -4.32 -7.84
N ARG A 37 -5.20 -3.97 -8.34
CA ARG A 37 -3.98 -3.96 -7.54
C ARG A 37 -3.94 -2.73 -6.64
N GLU A 38 -3.69 -2.93 -5.36
CA GLU A 38 -3.45 -1.86 -4.41
C GLU A 38 -1.96 -1.49 -4.38
N ILE A 39 -1.69 -0.20 -4.49
CA ILE A 39 -0.35 0.37 -4.45
C ILE A 39 -0.29 1.38 -3.31
N THR A 40 0.76 1.25 -2.50
CA THR A 40 1.12 2.25 -1.49
C THR A 40 2.41 2.93 -1.93
N TYR A 41 2.46 4.25 -1.82
CA TYR A 41 3.60 5.04 -2.27
C TYR A 41 3.81 6.24 -1.35
N VAL A 42 5.02 6.79 -1.36
CA VAL A 42 5.32 8.01 -0.61
C VAL A 42 4.85 9.23 -1.42
N GLU A 43 3.85 9.92 -0.90
CA GLU A 43 3.38 11.18 -1.46
C GLU A 43 4.33 12.33 -1.11
N GLU A 44 4.75 12.40 0.15
CA GLU A 44 5.69 13.41 0.64
C GLU A 44 6.73 12.81 1.57
N LYS A 45 8.01 13.17 1.35
CA LYS A 45 9.11 12.77 2.23
C LYS A 45 9.22 13.73 3.40
N GLY A 46 9.12 13.22 4.62
CA GLY A 46 9.32 14.00 5.83
C GLY A 46 10.72 14.59 5.91
N LYS A 47 10.84 15.84 6.37
CA LYS A 47 12.10 16.59 6.45
C LYS A 47 13.18 15.90 7.27
N THR A 48 12.76 15.16 8.31
CA THR A 48 13.65 14.43 9.23
C THR A 48 13.82 12.96 8.84
N CYS A 49 13.15 12.49 7.78
CA CYS A 49 13.22 11.09 7.38
C CYS A 49 14.53 10.80 6.62
N SER A 50 15.40 9.98 7.23
CA SER A 50 16.64 9.49 6.62
C SER A 50 16.47 8.19 5.81
N SER A 51 15.29 7.55 5.85
CA SER A 51 15.03 6.32 5.10
C SER A 51 15.15 6.56 3.59
N HIS A 52 16.03 5.79 2.94
CA HIS A 52 16.19 5.82 1.48
C HIS A 52 14.95 5.27 0.77
N GLY A 53 14.22 4.34 1.41
CA GLY A 53 12.97 3.77 0.88
C GLY A 53 11.81 4.76 0.83
N HIS A 54 11.85 5.86 1.59
CA HIS A 54 10.79 6.87 1.61
C HIS A 54 11.07 8.04 0.66
N ARG A 55 11.48 7.76 -0.57
CA ARG A 55 11.62 8.79 -1.60
C ARG A 55 10.24 9.12 -2.17
N ARG A 56 9.94 10.40 -2.41
CA ARG A 56 8.69 10.83 -3.04
C ARG A 56 8.45 10.08 -4.35
N ASN A 57 7.20 9.68 -4.56
CA ASN A 57 6.72 8.86 -5.66
C ASN A 57 7.29 7.44 -5.71
N HIS A 58 7.96 6.97 -4.65
CA HIS A 58 8.43 5.60 -4.58
C HIS A 58 7.37 4.71 -3.94
N THR A 59 7.09 3.57 -4.58
CA THR A 59 6.23 2.55 -3.99
C THR A 59 6.93 1.93 -2.80
N ILE A 60 6.20 1.80 -1.71
CA ILE A 60 6.64 1.04 -0.55
C ILE A 60 5.88 -0.26 -0.55
N ALA A 61 6.55 -1.36 -0.20
CA ALA A 61 5.84 -2.60 0.04
C ALA A 61 4.82 -2.30 1.13
N ALA A 62 3.53 -2.43 0.82
CA ALA A 62 2.55 -2.59 1.86
C ALA A 62 3.03 -3.81 2.64
N GLU A 63 3.44 -3.62 3.90
CA GLU A 63 3.50 -4.75 4.82
C GLU A 63 2.17 -5.47 4.62
N ARG A 64 2.25 -6.69 4.05
CA ARG A 64 1.10 -7.55 3.83
C ARG A 64 0.32 -7.44 5.14
N PRO A 65 -0.93 -6.93 5.17
CA PRO A 65 -1.68 -6.98 6.40
C PRO A 65 -1.63 -8.45 6.77
N ALA A 66 -0.95 -8.76 7.89
CA ALA A 66 -0.95 -10.11 8.40
C ALA A 66 -2.42 -10.47 8.40
N SER A 67 -2.78 -11.48 7.60
CA SER A 67 -4.14 -11.98 7.53
C SER A 67 -4.44 -12.43 8.94
N SER A 68 -4.94 -11.52 9.76
CA SER A 68 -5.49 -11.78 11.07
C SER A 68 -6.81 -12.45 10.77
N SER A 69 -6.71 -13.70 10.34
CA SER A 69 -7.81 -14.63 10.41
C SER A 69 -8.29 -14.56 11.86
N PRO A 70 -9.56 -14.20 12.12
CA PRO A 70 -10.12 -14.34 13.44
C PRO A 70 -10.41 -15.83 13.65
N LEU A 71 -9.35 -16.64 13.80
CA LEU A 71 -9.49 -18.01 14.28
C LEU A 71 -9.67 -17.91 15.79
N GLY A 72 -10.92 -17.67 16.17
CA GLY A 72 -11.39 -18.03 17.49
C GLY A 72 -11.20 -19.53 17.68
N PHE A 73 -10.57 -19.91 18.79
CA PHE A 73 -10.88 -21.14 19.49
C PHE A 73 -10.66 -20.88 20.98
N THR A 74 -11.77 -20.83 21.71
CA THR A 74 -11.85 -20.89 23.17
C THR A 74 -11.30 -22.23 23.63
N LEU A 75 -10.15 -22.24 24.31
CA LEU A 75 -9.66 -23.45 24.98
C LEU A 75 -10.27 -23.50 26.38
N ALA A 76 -11.26 -24.37 26.53
CA ALA A 76 -11.96 -24.64 27.78
C ALA A 76 -11.03 -25.23 28.84
N SER A 77 -11.14 -24.71 30.06
CA SER A 77 -10.51 -25.28 31.25
C SER A 77 -11.06 -26.67 31.56
N LYS A 78 -10.17 -27.62 31.88
CA LYS A 78 -10.55 -28.80 32.66
C LYS A 78 -9.52 -29.06 33.75
N ALA A 79 -9.97 -28.89 34.99
CA ALA A 79 -9.32 -29.35 36.20
C ALA A 79 -9.45 -30.87 36.34
N SER A 80 -8.42 -31.52 36.88
CA SER A 80 -8.53 -32.74 37.67
C SER A 80 -7.35 -32.87 38.61
#